data_AF-A0A9P7ACJ2-F1
#
_entry.id   AF-A0A9P7ACJ2-F1
#
_cell.length_a   1.000
_cell.length_b   1.000
_cell.length_c   1.000
_cell.angle_alpha   90.00
_cell.angle_beta   90.00
_cell.angle_gamma   90.00
#
_symmetry.space_group_name_H-M   'P 1'
#
loop_
_entity.id
_entity.type
_entity.pdbx_description
1 polymer ?
#
loop_
_entity_poly.entity_id
_entity_poly.type
_entity_poly.pdbx_seq_one_letter_code
_entity_poly.pdbx_strand_id
1 'polypeptide(L)'
;EWDVWPDGHITRIYSRKDAKRPEVNDFHVHWACEGLGAPRKQHRGSLDALEWQEGVRTTRRRCNGVIVCANHESKGGSCAIVVRPTTTKKLIARQLEASCSCGAILVHNNCGIIYDLFKFSERVCFHPRMGATKLVMGRPGINGPQESVATISPVLLNSARVNHERKKVFTKSRGKDIIADFTEFQHQHPDFVIYHTFEPVAVIITQSPIMLSFLVKLLL
;
A
#
# COMPACT_ATOMS: atom_id res chain seq x y z
N GLU A 1 11.34 -14.53 1.26
CA GLU A 1 10.04 -13.92 1.59
C GLU A 1 10.11 -12.42 1.35
N TRP A 2 9.09 -11.81 0.73
CA TRP A 2 9.03 -10.38 0.44
C TRP A 2 8.40 -9.63 1.62
N ASP A 3 9.03 -8.53 2.04
CA ASP A 3 8.47 -7.64 3.05
C ASP A 3 7.67 -6.54 2.35
N VAL A 4 6.36 -6.49 2.62
CA VAL A 4 5.44 -5.48 2.06
C VAL A 4 5.61 -4.10 2.71
N TRP A 5 6.36 -4.00 3.81
CA TRP A 5 6.75 -2.77 4.49
C TRP A 5 8.27 -2.60 4.50
N PRO A 6 8.95 -2.64 3.34
CA PRO A 6 10.40 -2.67 3.31
C PRO A 6 10.97 -1.40 3.96
N ASP A 7 11.95 -1.60 4.84
CA ASP A 7 12.63 -0.54 5.57
C ASP A 7 14.14 -0.73 5.65
N GLY A 8 14.87 0.38 5.72
CA GLY A 8 16.31 0.43 5.70
C GLY A 8 16.90 0.35 4.28
N HIS A 9 18.22 0.16 4.23
CA HIS A 9 18.96 0.00 2.98
C HIS A 9 18.92 -1.46 2.52
N ILE A 10 17.82 -1.85 1.88
CA ILE A 10 17.59 -3.23 1.44
C ILE A 10 17.87 -3.35 -0.07
N THR A 11 18.95 -4.00 -0.48
CA THR A 11 19.05 -4.45 -1.89
C THR A 11 18.66 -5.91 -1.97
N ARG A 12 17.65 -6.24 -2.78
CA ARG A 12 17.25 -7.63 -3.02
C ARG A 12 17.07 -7.89 -4.50
N ILE A 13 17.64 -9.00 -4.96
CA ILE A 13 17.55 -9.48 -6.33
C ILE A 13 16.71 -10.75 -6.34
N TYR A 14 15.73 -10.80 -7.25
CA TYR A 14 14.85 -11.93 -7.44
C TYR A 14 14.91 -12.37 -8.89
N SER A 15 14.65 -13.66 -9.15
CA SER A 15 14.35 -14.07 -10.52
C SER A 15 13.01 -13.46 -10.96
N ARG A 16 12.79 -13.30 -12.26
CA ARG A 16 11.52 -12.80 -12.81
C ARG A 16 10.35 -13.74 -12.49
N LYS A 17 10.61 -15.04 -12.34
CA LYS A 17 9.61 -16.01 -11.88
C LYS A 17 9.23 -15.76 -10.42
N ASP A 18 10.21 -15.50 -9.56
CA ASP A 18 9.97 -15.26 -8.13
C ASP A 18 9.27 -13.93 -7.88
N ALA A 19 9.59 -12.90 -8.67
CA ALA A 19 8.92 -11.60 -8.62
C ALA A 19 7.41 -11.67 -8.84
N LYS A 20 6.95 -12.65 -9.63
CA LYS A 20 5.53 -12.87 -9.96
C LYS A 20 4.79 -13.77 -8.97
N ARG A 21 5.48 -14.37 -8.00
CA ARG A 21 4.81 -15.23 -7.02
C ARG A 21 3.82 -14.40 -6.18
N PRO A 22 2.70 -14.97 -5.74
CA PRO A 22 1.67 -14.24 -4.98
C PRO A 22 2.21 -13.54 -3.73
N GLU A 23 3.25 -14.08 -3.09
CA GLU A 23 3.84 -13.51 -1.87
C GLU A 23 4.68 -12.25 -2.17
N VAL A 24 5.27 -12.16 -3.37
CA VAL A 24 6.07 -11.00 -3.82
C VAL A 24 5.21 -9.98 -4.56
N ASN A 25 4.22 -10.47 -5.32
CA ASN A 25 3.21 -9.69 -6.02
C ASN A 25 3.78 -8.45 -6.72
N ASP A 26 4.78 -8.63 -7.60
CA ASP A 26 5.43 -7.54 -8.33
C ASP A 26 5.98 -6.41 -7.43
N PHE A 27 6.47 -6.76 -6.24
CA PHE A 27 7.06 -5.82 -5.27
C PHE A 27 6.07 -4.73 -4.83
N HIS A 28 4.81 -5.11 -4.62
CA HIS A 28 3.86 -4.22 -3.99
C HIS A 28 4.36 -3.85 -2.59
N VAL A 29 4.47 -2.54 -2.35
CA VAL A 29 4.75 -1.97 -1.04
C VAL A 29 3.49 -1.34 -0.49
N HIS A 30 3.28 -1.48 0.81
CA HIS A 30 2.22 -0.82 1.52
C HIS A 30 2.60 0.59 1.95
N TRP A 31 3.80 1.10 1.71
CA TRP A 31 4.08 2.53 1.86
C TRP A 31 3.22 3.39 0.91
N ALA A 32 2.73 4.54 1.38
CA ALA A 32 2.08 5.52 0.52
C ALA A 32 3.14 6.12 -0.41
N CYS A 33 3.01 5.98 -1.72
CA CYS A 33 4.01 6.45 -2.66
C CYS A 33 3.42 7.14 -3.88
N GLU A 34 4.12 8.17 -4.36
CA GLU A 34 3.89 8.77 -5.67
C GLU A 34 4.85 8.18 -6.73
N GLY A 35 4.39 8.02 -7.96
CA GLY A 35 5.24 7.61 -9.08
C GLY A 35 6.03 8.80 -9.61
N LEU A 36 7.34 8.66 -9.80
CA LEU A 36 8.22 9.72 -10.30
C LEU A 36 8.47 9.66 -11.83
N GLY A 37 7.64 8.89 -12.55
CA GLY A 37 7.76 8.70 -14.00
C GLY A 37 8.90 7.77 -14.43
N ALA A 38 8.89 7.42 -15.72
CA ALA A 38 9.91 6.57 -16.34
C ALA A 38 11.22 7.34 -16.56
N PRO A 39 12.39 6.66 -16.61
CA PRO A 39 13.64 7.28 -17.03
C PRO A 39 13.51 7.98 -18.40
N ARG A 40 14.20 9.12 -18.58
CA ARG A 40 14.40 9.72 -19.91
C ARG A 40 15.09 8.70 -20.83
N LYS A 41 14.78 8.73 -22.15
CA LYS A 41 15.28 7.76 -23.15
C LYS A 41 16.79 7.53 -23.08
N GLN A 42 17.58 8.56 -22.80
CA GLN A 42 19.04 8.54 -22.68
C GLN A 42 19.60 7.82 -21.43
N HIS A 43 18.75 7.34 -20.52
CA HIS A 43 19.13 6.59 -19.30
C HIS A 43 18.40 5.25 -19.21
N ARG A 44 18.12 4.62 -20.35
CA ARG A 44 17.59 3.24 -20.37
C ARG A 44 18.77 2.29 -20.33
N GLY A 45 18.92 1.57 -19.23
CA GLY A 45 19.78 0.39 -19.20
C GLY A 45 19.28 -0.71 -20.13
N SER A 46 19.94 -1.87 -20.10
CA SER A 46 19.62 -3.03 -20.93
C SER A 46 18.84 -4.08 -20.14
N LEU A 47 17.92 -4.80 -20.82
CA LEU A 47 17.31 -5.99 -20.21
C LEU A 47 18.29 -7.17 -20.15
N ASP A 48 19.32 -7.15 -20.98
CA ASP A 48 20.34 -8.20 -21.08
C ASP A 48 21.56 -7.90 -20.20
N ALA A 49 21.54 -6.79 -19.45
CA ALA A 49 22.59 -6.43 -18.52
C ALA A 49 22.77 -7.50 -17.44
N LEU A 50 24.03 -7.87 -17.17
CA LEU A 50 24.39 -8.85 -16.14
C LEU A 50 24.18 -8.30 -14.72
N GLU A 51 24.41 -6.99 -14.57
CA GLU A 51 24.29 -6.26 -13.30
C GLU A 51 23.08 -5.33 -13.31
N TRP A 52 22.44 -5.16 -12.16
CA TRP A 52 21.19 -4.40 -12.06
C TRP A 52 21.38 -2.90 -12.31
N GLN A 53 22.57 -2.36 -12.04
CA GLN A 53 22.96 -0.96 -12.23
C GLN A 53 22.88 -0.57 -13.71
N GLU A 54 23.16 -1.53 -14.59
CA GLU A 54 23.09 -1.41 -16.04
C GLU A 54 21.71 -1.85 -16.58
N GLY A 55 20.83 -2.31 -15.69
CA GLY A 55 19.48 -2.77 -15.98
C GLY A 55 18.49 -1.68 -16.37
N VAL A 56 17.36 -2.08 -16.96
CA VAL A 56 16.25 -1.15 -17.22
C VAL A 56 15.55 -0.81 -15.91
N ARG A 57 15.61 0.45 -15.48
CA ARG A 57 14.77 0.95 -14.38
C ARG A 57 13.31 1.02 -14.81
N THR A 58 12.46 0.14 -14.28
CA THR A 58 11.04 0.04 -14.63
C THR A 58 10.12 0.78 -13.69
N THR A 59 10.53 0.99 -12.44
CA THR A 59 9.71 1.71 -11.47
C THR A 59 10.58 2.63 -10.65
N ARG A 60 10.02 3.80 -10.36
CA ARG A 60 10.59 4.76 -9.43
C ARG A 60 9.46 5.37 -8.65
N ARG A 61 9.45 5.16 -7.33
CA ARG A 61 8.42 5.75 -6.47
C ARG A 61 9.07 6.51 -5.32
N ARG A 62 8.41 7.57 -4.88
CA ARG A 62 8.77 8.33 -3.69
C ARG A 62 7.74 8.06 -2.61
N CYS A 63 8.19 7.73 -1.41
CA CYS A 63 7.35 7.61 -0.24
C CYS A 63 6.82 8.99 0.17
N ASN A 64 5.50 9.08 0.36
CA ASN A 64 4.80 10.27 0.83
C ASN A 64 4.83 10.36 2.36
N GLY A 65 5.32 9.36 3.09
CA GLY A 65 5.34 9.35 4.55
C GLY A 65 3.97 9.08 5.17
N VAL A 66 3.64 9.77 6.25
CA VAL A 66 2.39 9.60 7.01
C VAL A 66 1.79 10.93 7.41
N ILE A 67 0.47 10.97 7.58
CA ILE A 67 -0.23 12.09 8.20
C ILE A 67 -0.59 11.65 9.63
N VAL A 68 -0.25 12.45 10.63
CA VAL A 68 -0.49 12.13 12.04
C VAL A 68 -1.32 13.22 12.70
N CYS A 69 -1.98 12.88 13.80
CA CYS A 69 -2.62 13.87 14.65
C CYS A 69 -1.58 14.78 15.32
N ALA A 70 -1.81 16.09 15.42
CA ALA A 70 -0.94 16.97 16.20
C ALA A 70 -0.88 16.60 17.69
N ASN A 71 -1.94 15.97 18.22
CA ASN A 71 -1.99 15.46 19.59
C ASN A 71 -1.41 14.04 19.73
N HIS A 72 -0.67 13.55 18.74
CA HIS A 72 -0.04 12.23 18.78
C HIS A 72 1.09 12.14 19.82
N GLU A 73 1.83 13.23 20.05
CA GLU A 73 3.02 13.24 20.91
C GLU A 73 2.96 14.24 22.08
N SER A 74 1.90 15.03 22.20
CA SER A 74 1.74 15.93 23.34
C SER A 74 1.56 15.10 24.60
N LYS A 75 2.58 15.06 25.48
CA LYS A 75 2.62 14.40 26.81
C LYS A 75 1.22 14.16 27.42
N GLY A 76 0.62 12.98 27.14
CA GLY A 76 -0.75 12.61 27.56
C GLY A 76 -1.80 12.48 26.45
N GLY A 77 -1.44 12.68 25.19
CA GLY A 77 -2.33 12.67 24.03
C GLY A 77 -2.81 11.27 23.66
N SER A 78 -4.12 11.07 23.68
CA SER A 78 -4.79 9.78 23.42
C SER A 78 -5.03 9.48 21.94
N CYS A 79 -4.57 10.33 21.02
CA CYS A 79 -4.94 10.22 19.61
C CYS A 79 -3.82 9.59 18.77
N ALA A 80 -3.81 8.25 18.74
CA ALA A 80 -2.90 7.42 17.94
C ALA A 80 -3.33 7.31 16.45
N ILE A 81 -3.98 8.34 15.90
CA ILE A 81 -4.46 8.31 14.52
C ILE A 81 -3.29 8.52 13.57
N VAL A 82 -3.05 7.51 12.74
CA VAL A 82 -2.15 7.55 11.60
C VAL A 82 -2.96 7.42 10.32
N VAL A 83 -2.82 8.42 9.46
CA VAL A 83 -3.50 8.52 8.18
C VAL A 83 -2.52 8.26 7.05
N ARG A 84 -2.93 7.40 6.12
CA ARG A 84 -2.21 7.18 4.88
C ARG A 84 -2.33 8.41 3.96
N PRO A 85 -1.21 9.05 3.57
CA PRO A 85 -1.25 10.10 2.56
C PRO A 85 -1.73 9.54 1.22
N THR A 86 -2.52 10.34 0.52
CA THR A 86 -2.88 10.10 -0.87
C THR A 86 -1.66 10.25 -1.79
N THR A 87 -1.80 9.84 -3.05
CA THR A 87 -0.66 9.74 -3.98
C THR A 87 -0.23 11.06 -4.60
N THR A 88 -0.99 12.15 -4.44
CA THR A 88 -0.66 13.45 -5.05
C THR A 88 -0.65 14.56 -4.02
N LYS A 89 0.28 15.51 -4.16
CA LYS A 89 0.42 16.65 -3.22
C LYS A 89 -0.87 17.45 -3.04
N LYS A 90 -1.63 17.66 -4.12
CA LYS A 90 -2.92 18.36 -4.08
C LYS A 90 -3.95 17.63 -3.20
N LEU A 91 -3.99 16.30 -3.27
CA LEU A 91 -4.91 15.52 -2.45
C LEU A 91 -4.42 15.39 -1.00
N ILE A 92 -3.10 15.38 -0.77
CA ILE A 92 -2.53 15.45 0.58
C ILE A 92 -2.92 16.76 1.24
N ALA A 93 -2.81 17.91 0.54
CA ALA A 93 -3.24 19.19 1.08
C ALA A 93 -4.72 19.16 1.52
N ARG A 94 -5.60 18.57 0.70
CA ARG A 94 -7.01 18.36 1.07
C ARG A 94 -7.21 17.44 2.28
N GLN A 95 -6.35 16.44 2.47
CA GLN A 95 -6.41 15.61 3.68
C GLN A 95 -6.04 16.38 4.93
N LEU A 96 -5.14 17.38 4.82
CA LEU A 96 -4.72 18.22 5.94
C LEU A 96 -5.74 19.30 6.30
N GLU A 97 -6.66 19.63 5.39
CA GLU A 97 -7.81 20.51 5.67
C GLU A 97 -8.82 19.84 6.61
N ALA A 98 -8.83 18.50 6.70
CA ALA A 98 -9.69 17.77 7.60
C ALA A 98 -9.15 17.81 9.05
N SER A 99 -10.06 17.84 10.01
CA SER A 99 -9.73 17.63 11.42
C SER A 99 -9.55 16.15 11.74
N CYS A 100 -8.70 15.87 12.71
CA CYS A 100 -8.63 14.58 13.36
C CYS A 100 -9.93 14.29 14.12
N SER A 101 -10.23 13.02 14.41
CA SER A 101 -11.43 12.66 15.18
C SER A 101 -11.45 13.23 16.59
N CYS A 102 -10.27 13.55 17.15
CA CYS A 102 -10.14 14.23 18.44
C CYS A 102 -10.25 15.76 18.33
N GLY A 103 -10.61 16.30 17.15
CA GLY A 103 -10.70 17.74 16.88
C GLY A 103 -9.39 18.45 16.58
N ALA A 104 -8.24 17.80 16.76
CA ALA A 104 -6.93 18.39 16.48
C ALA A 104 -6.64 18.46 14.97
N ILE A 105 -5.64 19.26 14.59
CA ILE A 105 -5.19 19.33 13.20
C ILE A 105 -4.38 18.08 12.81
N LEU A 106 -4.39 17.78 11.52
CA LEU A 106 -3.54 16.75 10.93
C LEU A 106 -2.24 17.36 10.41
N VAL A 107 -1.12 16.67 10.66
CA VAL A 107 0.23 17.10 10.28
C VAL A 107 0.84 16.08 9.34
N HIS A 108 1.41 16.54 8.23
CA HIS A 108 2.05 15.67 7.24
C HIS A 108 3.55 15.48 7.54
N ASN A 109 3.92 14.29 7.99
CA ASN A 109 5.30 13.86 8.14
C ASN A 109 5.80 13.29 6.81
N ASN A 110 6.32 14.17 5.96
CA ASN A 110 6.80 13.81 4.62
C ASN A 110 8.07 12.95 4.65
N CYS A 111 8.05 11.82 3.93
CA CYS A 111 9.18 10.89 3.86
C CYS A 111 10.24 11.29 2.83
N GLY A 112 9.85 11.46 1.56
CA GLY A 112 10.76 11.81 0.49
C GLY A 112 11.68 10.69 -0.01
N ILE A 113 11.68 9.52 0.63
CA ILE A 113 12.55 8.40 0.24
C ILE A 113 12.13 7.82 -1.10
N ILE A 114 13.12 7.51 -1.93
CA ILE A 114 12.91 6.96 -3.27
C ILE A 114 13.35 5.51 -3.29
N TYR A 115 12.53 4.66 -3.87
CA TYR A 115 12.94 3.32 -4.27
C TYR A 115 12.80 3.12 -5.77
N ASP A 116 13.75 2.35 -6.30
CA ASP A 116 13.87 2.00 -7.70
C ASP A 116 13.68 0.48 -7.88
N LEU A 117 13.00 0.07 -8.96
CA LEU A 117 13.00 -1.31 -9.46
C LEU A 117 13.72 -1.37 -10.79
N PHE A 118 14.63 -2.33 -10.93
CA PHE A 118 15.39 -2.59 -12.15
C PHE A 118 15.11 -3.99 -12.68
N LYS A 119 15.00 -4.15 -14.00
CA LYS A 119 14.93 -5.44 -14.68
C LYS A 119 16.19 -5.65 -15.53
N PHE A 120 16.81 -6.82 -15.40
CA PHE A 120 18.11 -7.18 -16.01
C PHE A 120 18.25 -8.71 -16.02
N SER A 121 18.90 -9.33 -17.01
CA SER A 121 19.11 -10.79 -17.21
C SER A 121 18.08 -11.72 -16.53
N GLU A 122 16.79 -11.60 -16.90
CA GLU A 122 15.67 -12.38 -16.31
C GLU A 122 15.50 -12.28 -14.78
N ARG A 123 16.02 -11.22 -14.18
CA ARG A 123 15.97 -10.86 -12.76
C ARG A 123 15.34 -9.48 -12.57
N VAL A 124 14.98 -9.21 -11.31
CA VAL A 124 14.45 -7.93 -10.85
C VAL A 124 15.18 -7.53 -9.57
N CYS A 125 15.70 -6.31 -9.51
CA CYS A 125 16.32 -5.74 -8.32
C CYS A 125 15.42 -4.68 -7.69
N PHE A 126 15.18 -4.79 -6.38
CA PHE A 126 14.58 -3.77 -5.55
C PHE A 126 15.66 -3.03 -4.75
N HIS A 127 15.73 -1.72 -4.93
CA HIS A 127 16.77 -0.86 -4.36
C HIS A 127 16.16 0.45 -3.81
N PRO A 128 15.70 0.48 -2.54
CA PRO A 128 15.37 1.68 -1.81
C PRO A 128 16.66 2.42 -1.43
N ARG A 129 16.69 3.72 -1.69
CA ARG A 129 17.87 4.54 -1.40
C ARG A 129 18.03 4.86 0.09
N MET A 130 16.97 4.73 0.90
CA MET A 130 16.94 4.89 2.36
C MET A 130 15.70 4.18 2.97
N GLY A 131 15.63 4.04 4.29
CA GLY A 131 14.52 3.39 5.02
C GLY A 131 13.35 4.32 5.43
N ALA A 132 12.12 3.93 5.08
CA ALA A 132 10.88 4.70 5.29
C ALA A 132 10.38 4.77 6.75
N THR A 133 10.88 3.91 7.64
CA THR A 133 10.39 3.78 9.02
C THR A 133 10.77 4.94 9.93
N LYS A 134 11.80 5.72 9.59
CA LYS A 134 12.21 6.91 10.38
C LYS A 134 11.12 7.99 10.52
N LEU A 135 10.00 7.84 9.82
CA LEU A 135 8.90 8.82 9.83
C LEU A 135 7.61 8.30 10.45
N VAL A 136 7.52 6.99 10.69
CA VAL A 136 6.38 6.37 11.38
C VAL A 136 6.71 6.05 12.82
N MET A 137 7.96 5.69 13.12
CA MET A 137 8.34 5.21 14.47
C MET A 137 9.00 6.28 15.36
N GLY A 138 9.16 7.51 14.90
CA GLY A 138 9.94 8.53 15.61
C GLY A 138 11.43 8.17 15.75
N ARG A 139 12.24 9.06 16.35
CA ARG A 139 13.63 8.73 16.73
C ARG A 139 13.61 7.69 17.86
N PRO A 140 14.47 6.65 17.83
CA PRO A 140 14.50 5.67 18.90
C PRO A 140 14.83 6.34 20.24
N GLY A 141 13.98 6.11 21.24
CA GLY A 141 14.28 6.41 22.64
C GLY A 141 15.18 5.35 23.26
N ILE A 142 15.62 5.58 24.50
CA ILE A 142 16.55 4.74 25.28
C ILE A 142 16.14 3.25 25.43
N ASN A 143 14.87 2.89 25.12
CA ASN A 143 14.31 1.55 25.33
C ASN A 143 13.95 0.77 24.05
N GLY A 144 14.43 1.19 22.86
CA GLY A 144 14.20 0.45 21.60
C GLY A 144 12.90 0.79 20.85
N PRO A 145 12.57 0.08 19.76
CA PRO A 145 11.38 0.35 18.93
C PRO A 145 10.08 0.02 19.69
N GLN A 146 9.16 0.98 19.80
CA GLN A 146 7.85 0.76 20.44
C GLN A 146 6.83 0.08 19.47
N GLU A 147 5.78 -0.51 20.04
CA GLU A 147 4.75 -1.29 19.32
C GLU A 147 4.09 -0.53 18.16
N SER A 148 3.77 -1.26 17.09
CA SER A 148 3.14 -0.71 15.87
C SER A 148 1.67 -0.37 16.13
N VAL A 149 1.35 0.92 16.12
CA VAL A 149 0.01 1.45 16.43
C VAL A 149 -0.66 1.95 15.15
N ALA A 150 -1.45 1.10 14.49
CA ALA A 150 -2.17 1.50 13.27
C ALA A 150 -3.67 1.20 13.39
N THR A 151 -4.38 1.98 14.21
CA THR A 151 -5.84 2.09 14.10
C THR A 151 -6.14 3.00 12.90
N ILE A 152 -6.37 2.40 11.74
CA ILE A 152 -6.68 3.12 10.49
C ILE A 152 -8.07 3.76 10.66
N SER A 153 -8.13 5.09 10.57
CA SER A 153 -9.40 5.81 10.61
C SER A 153 -10.34 5.37 9.46
N PRO A 154 -11.60 4.98 9.73
CA PRO A 154 -12.56 4.57 8.71
C PRO A 154 -12.92 5.73 7.75
N VAL A 155 -12.68 6.98 8.15
CA VAL A 155 -12.91 8.18 7.34
C VAL A 155 -11.99 8.22 6.10
N LEU A 156 -10.93 7.40 6.05
CA LEU A 156 -9.94 7.39 4.97
C LEU A 156 -9.63 5.99 4.45
N LEU A 157 -10.67 5.15 4.32
CA LEU A 157 -10.63 4.02 3.40
C LEU A 157 -10.07 4.51 2.06
N ASN A 158 -8.97 3.88 1.63
CA ASN A 158 -8.02 4.35 0.62
C ASN A 158 -8.69 4.57 -0.76
N SER A 159 -9.44 5.65 -0.90
CA SER A 159 -10.35 5.90 -2.03
C SER A 159 -9.62 5.94 -3.36
N ALA A 160 -8.37 6.42 -3.38
CA ALA A 160 -7.50 6.37 -4.53
C ALA A 160 -7.13 4.93 -4.93
N ARG A 161 -6.78 4.07 -3.96
CA ARG A 161 -6.53 2.64 -4.21
C ARG A 161 -7.80 1.91 -4.62
N VAL A 162 -8.92 2.16 -3.94
CA VAL A 162 -10.23 1.61 -4.29
C VAL A 162 -10.59 2.01 -5.72
N ASN A 163 -10.41 3.29 -6.09
CA ASN A 163 -10.65 3.77 -7.44
C ASN A 163 -9.68 3.16 -8.47
N HIS A 164 -8.41 2.95 -8.11
CA HIS A 164 -7.45 2.28 -8.98
C HIS A 164 -7.84 0.82 -9.24
N GLU A 165 -8.15 0.06 -8.20
CA GLU A 165 -8.61 -1.33 -8.34
C GLU A 165 -9.95 -1.40 -9.06
N ARG A 166 -10.91 -0.51 -8.76
CA ARG A 166 -12.17 -0.37 -9.51
C ARG A 166 -11.89 -0.15 -10.99
N LYS A 167 -11.05 0.82 -11.35
CA LYS A 167 -10.68 1.09 -12.76
C LYS A 167 -10.09 -0.13 -13.44
N LYS A 168 -9.21 -0.87 -12.76
CA LYS A 168 -8.58 -2.10 -13.26
C LYS A 168 -9.61 -3.21 -13.52
N VAL A 169 -10.62 -3.35 -12.66
CA VAL A 169 -11.73 -4.27 -12.86
C VAL A 169 -12.57 -3.82 -14.07
N PHE A 170 -13.02 -2.56 -14.10
CA PHE A 170 -13.86 -2.03 -15.18
C PHE A 170 -13.18 -2.03 -16.56
N THR A 171 -11.85 -1.90 -16.63
CA THR A 171 -11.12 -2.02 -17.91
C THR A 171 -11.00 -3.46 -18.39
N LYS A 172 -11.02 -4.45 -17.48
CA LYS A 172 -10.96 -5.88 -17.82
C LYS A 172 -12.34 -6.50 -18.08
N SER A 173 -13.42 -5.90 -17.57
CA SER A 173 -14.77 -6.48 -17.58
C SER A 173 -15.71 -5.93 -18.66
N ARG A 174 -15.23 -5.16 -19.64
CA ARG A 174 -16.07 -4.71 -20.76
C ARG A 174 -16.59 -5.94 -21.53
N GLY A 175 -17.87 -6.24 -21.35
CA GLY A 175 -18.61 -7.27 -22.10
C GLY A 175 -18.71 -8.65 -21.43
N LYS A 176 -18.36 -8.81 -20.14
CA LYS A 176 -18.54 -10.09 -19.43
C LYS A 176 -19.83 -10.12 -18.62
N ASP A 177 -20.44 -11.29 -18.57
CA ASP A 177 -21.60 -11.58 -17.72
C ASP A 177 -21.16 -11.62 -16.26
N ILE A 178 -21.51 -10.56 -15.52
CA ILE A 178 -21.15 -10.40 -14.10
C ILE A 178 -21.72 -11.52 -13.24
N ILE A 179 -22.83 -12.14 -13.63
CA ILE A 179 -23.45 -13.24 -12.90
C ILE A 179 -22.62 -14.51 -13.08
N ALA A 180 -22.14 -14.77 -14.30
CA ALA A 180 -21.25 -15.90 -14.57
C ALA A 180 -19.92 -15.77 -13.81
N ASP A 181 -19.29 -14.58 -13.86
CA ASP A 181 -18.04 -14.31 -13.14
C ASP A 181 -18.23 -14.41 -11.61
N PHE A 182 -19.37 -13.96 -11.09
CA PHE A 182 -19.70 -14.08 -9.65
C PHE A 182 -19.94 -15.54 -9.24
N THR A 183 -20.64 -16.31 -10.06
CA THR A 183 -20.90 -17.74 -9.82
C THR A 183 -19.59 -18.52 -9.75
N GLU A 184 -18.68 -18.26 -10.70
CA GLU A 184 -17.33 -18.85 -10.69
C GLU A 184 -16.54 -18.45 -9.44
N PHE A 185 -16.58 -17.16 -9.06
CA PHE A 185 -15.92 -16.68 -7.86
C PHE A 185 -16.46 -17.34 -6.58
N GLN A 186 -17.77 -17.49 -6.45
CA GLN A 186 -18.39 -18.17 -5.31
C GLN A 186 -17.99 -19.65 -5.27
N HIS A 187 -17.91 -20.31 -6.42
CA HIS A 187 -17.46 -21.70 -6.49
C HIS A 187 -15.99 -21.86 -6.08
N GLN A 188 -15.12 -20.92 -6.45
CA GLN A 188 -13.70 -20.90 -6.06
C GLN A 188 -13.49 -20.54 -4.58
N HIS A 189 -14.42 -19.80 -3.98
CA HIS A 189 -14.31 -19.30 -2.60
C HIS A 189 -15.63 -19.51 -1.82
N PRO A 190 -16.01 -20.76 -1.54
CA PRO A 190 -17.33 -21.10 -0.99
C PRO A 190 -17.59 -20.45 0.38
N ASP A 191 -16.56 -20.27 1.21
CA ASP A 191 -16.69 -19.71 2.56
C ASP A 191 -16.51 -18.19 2.63
N PHE A 192 -16.20 -17.54 1.50
CA PHE A 192 -15.90 -16.10 1.50
C PHE A 192 -17.16 -15.24 1.27
N VAL A 193 -18.15 -15.75 0.54
CA VAL A 193 -19.42 -15.06 0.29
C VAL A 193 -20.46 -15.61 1.28
N ILE A 194 -20.86 -14.79 2.25
CA ILE A 194 -21.81 -15.22 3.29
C ILE A 194 -23.25 -15.02 2.86
N TYR A 195 -23.50 -13.99 2.05
CA TYR A 195 -24.85 -13.68 1.58
C TYR A 195 -24.79 -12.90 0.27
N HIS A 196 -25.74 -13.14 -0.62
CA HIS A 196 -25.95 -12.29 -1.80
C HIS A 196 -27.41 -12.23 -2.22
N THR A 197 -27.81 -11.11 -2.83
CA THR A 197 -29.04 -10.95 -3.60
C THR A 197 -28.74 -10.04 -4.80
N PHE A 198 -29.43 -10.24 -5.92
CA PHE A 198 -29.24 -9.44 -7.13
C PHE A 198 -30.39 -8.47 -7.43
N GLU A 199 -31.56 -8.63 -6.79
CA GLU A 199 -32.73 -7.80 -7.05
C GLU A 199 -33.56 -7.48 -5.78
N PRO A 200 -34.17 -6.28 -5.68
CA PRO A 200 -34.08 -5.13 -6.61
C PRO A 200 -32.77 -4.34 -6.50
N VAL A 201 -31.91 -4.69 -5.53
CA VAL A 201 -30.58 -4.12 -5.34
C VAL A 201 -29.59 -5.27 -5.20
N ALA A 202 -28.48 -5.20 -5.93
CA ALA A 202 -27.39 -6.15 -5.78
C ALA A 202 -26.66 -5.92 -4.44
N VAL A 203 -26.79 -6.86 -3.51
CA VAL A 203 -26.09 -6.88 -2.22
C VAL A 203 -25.23 -8.12 -2.18
N ILE A 204 -23.94 -7.97 -1.92
CA ILE A 204 -23.01 -9.08 -1.71
C ILE A 204 -22.29 -8.82 -0.39
N ILE A 205 -22.43 -9.75 0.55
CA ILE A 205 -21.74 -9.72 1.85
C ILE A 205 -20.61 -10.74 1.79
N THR A 206 -19.38 -10.26 2.00
CA THR A 206 -18.18 -11.09 2.04
C THR A 206 -17.52 -11.00 3.39
N GLN A 207 -16.91 -12.09 3.82
CA GLN A 207 -16.12 -12.13 5.04
C GLN A 207 -15.04 -13.21 4.90
N SER A 208 -13.79 -12.85 5.14
CA SER A 208 -12.72 -13.85 5.27
C SER A 208 -12.63 -14.35 6.71
N PRO A 209 -12.03 -15.53 6.95
CA PRO A 209 -11.70 -16.00 8.30
C PRO A 209 -10.88 -14.98 9.11
N ILE A 210 -10.01 -14.22 8.43
CA ILE A 210 -9.24 -13.13 9.04
C ILE A 210 -10.17 -11.99 9.49
N MET A 211 -11.11 -11.54 8.64
CA MET A 211 -12.10 -10.53 9.01
C MET A 211 -12.94 -10.98 10.21
N LEU A 212 -13.34 -12.26 10.25
CA LEU A 212 -14.07 -12.85 11.36
C LEU A 212 -13.24 -12.82 12.66
N SER A 213 -11.95 -13.17 12.59
CA SER A 213 -11.06 -13.15 13.76
C SER A 213 -10.90 -11.76 14.40
N PHE A 214 -11.07 -10.68 13.62
CA PHE A 214 -11.04 -9.31 14.13
C PHE A 214 -12.34 -8.91 14.85
N LEU A 215 -13.48 -9.50 14.48
CA LEU A 215 -14.76 -9.25 15.18
C LEU A 215 -14.78 -9.89 16.57
N VAL A 216 -14.17 -11.07 16.73
CA VAL A 216 -14.09 -11.75 18.03
C VAL A 216 -13.21 -10.99 19.02
N LYS A 217 -12.16 -10.29 18.55
CA LYS A 217 -11.28 -9.46 19.38
C LYS A 217 -11.92 -8.17 19.91
N LEU A 218 -13.09 -7.77 19.39
CA LEU A 218 -13.83 -6.60 19.87
C LEU A 218 -14.91 -6.97 20.90
N LEU A 219 -15.16 -8.27 21.10
CA LEU A 219 -16.20 -8.80 22.01
C LEU A 219 -15.62 -9.39 23.31
N LEU A 220 -14.30 -9.40 23.45
CA LEU A 220 -13.55 -9.79 24.65
C LEU A 220 -12.69 -8.60 25.10
#